data_AF-A0A970PYB2-F1
#
_entry.id   AF-A0A970PYB2-F1
#
_cell.length_a   1.000
_cell.length_b   1.000
_cell.length_c   1.000
_cell.angle_alpha   90.00
_cell.angle_beta   90.00
_cell.angle_gamma   90.00
#
_symmetry.space_group_name_H-M   'P 1'
#
loop_
_entity.id
_entity.type
_entity.pdbx_description
1 polymer ?
#
loop_
_entity_poly.entity_id
_entity_poly.type
_entity_poly.pdbx_seq_one_letter_code
_entity_poly.pdbx_strand_id
1 'polypeptide(L)'
;MMTNQPQILVAGILDTKGDEIKFLAERVTAAGGKATILELSVGHEVGWADIGVSQVVAKMGKTKEEIFALDRGQASDMIAAGAIKLADELLSAGQLDGIIAYGGSMGASIATRIMQSLPIGVPKFMLTTMASGDVSPYVGTRDICLMYPIAEAGLNKVTRQVLNNAAGAIIGMATAPKMENIEEKPLIGCMMFGVTTPCVLKASQYMEDKGYDVIINHAVGSGGRSMEELIRDGFIAGVLDITTHEIGDEMLGGVLGAGEDRMTAAGDMGIPQVVAPGGLDLINFGPRNTVPEKFIQETDQPGRGLYVHNPTVTCVGVSLEEIYRIGEHMAVKLNRAQGPSVLAIPMRGWGACDLAEADIELGWAGPGSGPVWVADPGQPQWSLRSVRYVEALRNSIDRNKENLEVILVDKHMNQPEFAVFMAELLSEMLEGRWKKGSHSHRPDIIPF
;
A
#
# COMPACT_ATOMS: atom_id res chain seq x y z
N MET A 1 -0.37 12.77 37.86
CA MET A 1 0.17 13.40 36.64
C MET A 1 -0.96 14.20 36.03
N MET A 2 -0.75 15.47 35.67
CA MET A 2 -1.78 16.22 34.95
C MET A 2 -2.00 15.51 33.61
N THR A 3 -3.15 14.86 33.44
CA THR A 3 -3.55 14.27 32.17
C THR A 3 -3.76 15.43 31.20
N ASN A 4 -2.80 15.66 30.31
CA ASN A 4 -2.95 16.69 29.29
C ASN A 4 -4.18 16.31 28.44
N GLN A 5 -5.13 17.23 28.28
CA GLN A 5 -6.33 16.96 27.49
C GLN A 5 -5.93 16.75 26.03
N PRO A 6 -6.42 15.68 25.36
CA PRO A 6 -6.07 15.42 23.96
C PRO A 6 -6.54 16.58 23.08
N GLN A 7 -5.65 17.09 22.22
CA GLN A 7 -5.92 18.16 21.26
C GLN A 7 -6.58 17.57 20.01
N ILE A 8 -7.85 17.85 19.81
CA ILE A 8 -8.63 17.31 18.69
C ILE A 8 -8.96 18.41 17.69
N LEU A 9 -8.55 18.21 16.45
CA LEU A 9 -8.95 19.06 15.33
C LEU A 9 -10.36 18.67 14.88
N VAL A 10 -11.30 19.60 14.95
CA VAL A 10 -12.69 19.39 14.54
C VAL A 10 -12.94 20.12 13.23
N ALA A 11 -12.97 19.37 12.12
CA ALA A 11 -12.95 19.94 10.78
C ALA A 11 -14.30 19.83 10.04
N GLY A 12 -14.62 20.81 9.21
CA GLY A 12 -15.79 20.74 8.33
C GLY A 12 -15.98 21.96 7.43
N ILE A 13 -16.94 21.84 6.51
CA ILE A 13 -17.39 22.95 5.65
C ILE A 13 -18.38 23.80 6.47
N LEU A 14 -17.90 24.89 7.06
CA LEU A 14 -18.64 25.62 8.10
C LEU A 14 -19.71 26.55 7.55
N ASP A 15 -19.58 27.00 6.31
CA ASP A 15 -20.59 27.82 5.63
C ASP A 15 -21.93 27.10 5.44
N THR A 16 -21.94 25.77 5.52
CA THR A 16 -23.14 24.93 5.41
C THR A 16 -23.41 24.04 6.63
N LYS A 17 -22.38 23.70 7.42
CA LYS A 17 -22.49 22.80 8.60
C LYS A 17 -21.91 23.40 9.90
N GLY A 18 -21.89 24.73 9.99
CA GLY A 18 -21.29 25.45 11.11
C GLY A 18 -21.87 25.07 12.47
N ASP A 19 -23.20 24.92 12.57
CA ASP A 19 -23.87 24.60 13.83
C ASP A 19 -23.57 23.16 14.27
N GLU A 20 -23.52 22.21 13.35
CA GLU A 20 -23.19 20.82 13.62
C GLU A 20 -21.73 20.66 14.07
N ILE A 21 -20.81 21.38 13.44
CA ILE A 21 -19.40 21.38 13.83
C ILE A 21 -19.18 22.04 15.19
N LYS A 22 -19.87 23.16 15.49
CA LYS A 22 -19.87 23.74 16.83
C LYS A 22 -20.35 22.74 17.87
N PHE A 23 -21.48 22.09 17.62
CA PHE A 23 -22.01 21.06 18.52
C PHE A 23 -21.02 19.91 18.71
N LEU A 24 -20.38 19.44 17.63
CA LEU A 24 -19.37 18.40 17.70
C LEU A 24 -18.17 18.81 18.55
N ALA A 25 -17.64 20.03 18.36
CA ALA A 25 -16.55 20.58 19.16
C ALA A 25 -16.91 20.73 20.65
N GLU A 26 -18.14 21.17 20.95
CA GLU A 26 -18.65 21.18 22.32
C GLU A 26 -18.68 19.78 22.92
N ARG A 27 -19.10 18.76 22.16
CA ARG A 27 -19.15 17.37 22.64
C ARG A 27 -17.75 16.79 22.84
N VAL A 28 -16.79 17.10 21.97
CA VAL A 28 -15.37 16.74 22.14
C VAL A 28 -14.84 17.33 23.45
N THR A 29 -15.16 18.60 23.72
CA THR A 29 -14.78 19.26 24.97
C THR A 29 -15.44 18.61 26.18
N ALA A 30 -16.74 18.31 26.09
CA ALA A 30 -17.49 17.64 27.17
C ALA A 30 -17.00 16.21 27.45
N ALA A 31 -16.44 15.53 26.44
CA ALA A 31 -15.83 14.21 26.57
C ALA A 31 -14.42 14.25 27.17
N GLY A 32 -13.83 15.43 27.38
CA GLY A 32 -12.54 15.61 28.06
C GLY A 32 -11.37 15.98 27.16
N GLY A 33 -11.60 16.24 25.87
CA GLY A 33 -10.59 16.78 24.96
C GLY A 33 -10.57 18.31 24.91
N LYS A 34 -9.62 18.85 24.15
CA LYS A 34 -9.59 20.25 23.75
C LYS A 34 -9.84 20.34 22.24
N ALA A 35 -10.95 20.94 21.85
CA ALA A 35 -11.31 21.09 20.44
C ALA A 35 -10.69 22.35 19.83
N THR A 36 -10.14 22.21 18.62
CA THR A 36 -9.76 23.33 17.73
C THR A 36 -10.55 23.19 16.44
N ILE A 37 -11.36 24.20 16.08
CA ILE A 37 -12.22 24.15 14.90
C ILE A 37 -11.44 24.57 13.65
N LEU A 38 -11.38 23.67 12.66
CA LEU A 38 -10.79 23.91 11.35
C LEU A 38 -11.87 24.10 10.28
N GLU A 39 -11.82 25.23 9.60
CA GLU A 39 -12.70 25.54 8.48
C GLU A 39 -12.18 25.00 7.15
N LEU A 40 -13.05 24.28 6.43
CA LEU A 40 -12.80 23.72 5.09
C LEU A 40 -13.78 24.29 4.04
N SER A 41 -14.43 25.43 4.33
CA SER A 41 -15.46 26.02 3.48
C SER A 41 -14.91 26.38 2.09
N VAL A 42 -15.69 26.06 1.05
CA VAL A 42 -15.32 26.32 -0.36
C VAL A 42 -16.05 27.54 -0.94
N GLY A 43 -17.08 28.06 -0.27
CA GLY A 43 -17.87 29.19 -0.75
C GLY A 43 -17.47 30.52 -0.12
N HIS A 44 -17.42 30.57 1.21
CA HIS A 44 -16.92 31.74 1.95
C HIS A 44 -16.38 31.32 3.31
N GLU A 45 -15.56 32.18 3.91
CA GLU A 45 -15.05 32.01 5.27
C GLU A 45 -16.06 32.55 6.29
N VAL A 46 -16.38 31.78 7.33
CA VAL A 46 -17.40 32.16 8.33
C VAL A 46 -16.90 33.13 9.40
N GLY A 47 -15.57 33.28 9.54
CA GLY A 47 -14.94 34.29 10.39
C GLY A 47 -14.97 34.04 11.90
N TRP A 48 -15.48 32.89 12.36
CA TRP A 48 -15.52 32.52 13.78
C TRP A 48 -14.76 31.23 14.12
N ALA A 49 -14.21 30.52 13.12
CA ALA A 49 -13.40 29.32 13.35
C ALA A 49 -12.06 29.68 14.03
N ASP A 50 -11.49 28.74 14.78
CA ASP A 50 -10.16 28.91 15.37
C ASP A 50 -9.07 28.96 14.27
N ILE A 51 -9.27 28.17 13.22
CA ILE A 51 -8.46 28.17 12.00
C ILE A 51 -9.39 28.36 10.80
N GLY A 52 -9.40 29.57 10.24
CA GLY A 52 -10.19 29.93 9.07
C GLY A 52 -9.54 29.54 7.74
N VAL A 53 -10.33 29.56 6.66
CA VAL A 53 -9.85 29.26 5.29
C VAL A 53 -8.66 30.13 4.92
N SER A 54 -8.66 31.42 5.31
CA SER A 54 -7.55 32.34 5.04
C SER A 54 -6.20 31.85 5.58
N GLN A 55 -6.18 31.27 6.79
CA GLN A 55 -4.99 30.71 7.41
C GLN A 55 -4.55 29.42 6.71
N VAL A 56 -5.51 28.58 6.31
CA VAL A 56 -5.26 27.33 5.58
C VAL A 56 -4.59 27.61 4.24
N VAL A 57 -5.16 28.50 3.43
CA VAL A 57 -4.70 28.72 2.05
C VAL A 57 -3.44 29.59 2.00
N ALA A 58 -3.15 30.36 3.06
CA ALA A 58 -1.86 31.03 3.23
C ALA A 58 -0.68 30.05 3.25
N LYS A 59 -0.88 28.78 3.67
CA LYS A 59 0.15 27.71 3.59
C LYS A 59 0.50 27.31 2.15
N MET A 60 -0.32 27.73 1.19
CA MET A 60 -0.09 27.56 -0.24
C MET A 60 0.33 28.87 -0.93
N GLY A 61 0.58 29.94 -0.16
CA GLY A 61 0.88 31.26 -0.71
C GLY A 61 -0.32 31.88 -1.44
N LYS A 62 -1.55 31.53 -1.03
CA LYS A 62 -2.80 31.98 -1.63
C LYS A 62 -3.63 32.80 -0.65
N THR A 63 -4.54 33.59 -1.20
CA THR A 63 -5.60 34.30 -0.48
C THR A 63 -6.92 33.56 -0.59
N LYS A 64 -7.83 33.77 0.36
CA LYS A 64 -9.16 33.13 0.31
C LYS A 64 -9.98 33.62 -0.89
N GLU A 65 -9.78 34.87 -1.31
CA GLU A 65 -10.44 35.47 -2.48
C GLU A 65 -10.03 34.75 -3.78
N GLU A 66 -8.74 34.42 -3.93
CA GLU A 66 -8.28 33.60 -5.06
C GLU A 66 -8.92 32.21 -5.05
N ILE A 67 -9.08 31.60 -3.88
CA ILE A 67 -9.66 30.26 -3.75
C ILE A 67 -11.16 30.25 -4.04
N PHE A 68 -11.92 31.22 -3.52
CA PHE A 68 -13.36 31.31 -3.74
C PHE A 68 -13.73 31.74 -5.17
N ALA A 69 -12.78 32.22 -5.96
CA ALA A 69 -12.95 32.50 -7.37
C ALA A 69 -12.81 31.25 -8.28
N LEU A 70 -12.29 30.14 -7.74
CA LEU A 70 -12.14 28.89 -8.48
C LEU A 70 -13.45 28.11 -8.55
N ASP A 71 -13.51 27.10 -9.42
CA ASP A 71 -14.56 26.10 -9.30
C ASP A 71 -14.39 25.28 -7.99
N ARG A 72 -15.48 24.66 -7.54
CA ARG A 72 -15.52 23.95 -6.25
C ARG A 72 -14.48 22.83 -6.15
N GLY A 73 -14.19 22.13 -7.26
CA GLY A 73 -13.21 21.04 -7.27
C GLY A 73 -11.81 21.60 -7.02
N GLN A 74 -11.39 22.57 -7.82
CA GLN A 74 -10.10 23.24 -7.67
C GLN A 74 -9.92 23.92 -6.30
N ALA A 75 -10.96 24.58 -5.80
CA ALA A 75 -10.95 25.16 -4.46
C ALA A 75 -10.74 24.09 -3.38
N SER A 76 -11.44 22.95 -3.49
CA SER A 76 -11.31 21.84 -2.55
C SER A 76 -9.89 21.25 -2.52
N ASP A 77 -9.23 21.15 -3.68
CA ASP A 77 -7.85 20.67 -3.78
C ASP A 77 -6.85 21.57 -3.08
N MET A 78 -6.98 22.88 -3.30
CA MET A 78 -6.10 23.89 -2.68
C MET A 78 -6.30 23.96 -1.16
N ILE A 79 -7.55 23.89 -0.70
CA ILE A 79 -7.87 23.86 0.74
C ILE A 79 -7.31 22.59 1.37
N ALA A 80 -7.49 21.42 0.76
CA ALA A 80 -6.91 20.17 1.26
C ALA A 80 -5.38 20.25 1.37
N ALA A 81 -4.70 20.76 0.33
CA ALA A 81 -3.25 20.90 0.33
C ALA A 81 -2.74 21.85 1.44
N GLY A 82 -3.41 22.98 1.65
CA GLY A 82 -3.08 23.89 2.74
C GLY A 82 -3.33 23.28 4.12
N ALA A 83 -4.44 22.54 4.27
CA ALA A 83 -4.83 21.94 5.53
C ALA A 83 -3.94 20.75 5.91
N ILE A 84 -3.42 19.99 4.94
CA ILE A 84 -2.41 18.95 5.15
C ILE A 84 -1.15 19.55 5.80
N LYS A 85 -0.60 20.64 5.22
CA LYS A 85 0.58 21.30 5.79
C LYS A 85 0.33 21.84 7.20
N LEU A 86 -0.87 22.39 7.42
CA LEU A 86 -1.25 22.89 8.73
C LEU A 86 -1.38 21.76 9.77
N ALA A 87 -1.99 20.64 9.39
CA ALA A 87 -2.13 19.49 10.28
C ALA A 87 -0.76 18.88 10.64
N ASP A 88 0.17 18.82 9.69
CA ASP A 88 1.56 18.39 9.91
C ASP A 88 2.31 19.32 10.88
N GLU A 89 2.16 20.63 10.73
CA GLU A 89 2.74 21.61 11.67
C GLU A 89 2.16 21.45 13.09
N LEU A 90 0.84 21.26 13.22
CA LEU A 90 0.19 21.05 14.51
C LEU A 90 0.64 19.73 15.15
N LEU A 91 0.74 18.66 14.38
CA LEU A 91 1.23 17.36 14.85
C LEU A 91 2.67 17.48 15.35
N SER A 92 3.55 18.07 14.54
CA SER A 92 4.96 18.28 14.88
C SER A 92 5.16 19.16 16.12
N ALA A 93 4.23 20.09 16.38
CA ALA A 93 4.23 20.93 17.57
C ALA A 93 3.62 20.25 18.82
N GLY A 94 3.14 19.00 18.73
CA GLY A 94 2.42 18.33 19.81
C GLY A 94 1.07 18.97 20.13
N GLN A 95 0.45 19.60 19.13
CA GLN A 95 -0.83 20.30 19.23
C GLN A 95 -1.98 19.57 18.50
N LEU A 96 -1.74 18.33 18.07
CA LEU A 96 -2.72 17.48 17.42
C LEU A 96 -2.56 16.04 17.91
N ASP A 97 -3.55 15.56 18.65
CA ASP A 97 -3.65 14.16 19.11
C ASP A 97 -4.73 13.38 18.35
N GLY A 98 -5.48 14.03 17.46
CA GLY A 98 -6.48 13.38 16.62
C GLY A 98 -7.32 14.36 15.81
N ILE A 99 -7.99 13.86 14.78
CA ILE A 99 -8.87 14.64 13.91
C ILE A 99 -10.24 13.98 13.80
N ILE A 100 -11.29 14.79 13.91
CA ILE A 100 -12.67 14.39 13.66
C ILE A 100 -13.33 15.37 12.70
N ALA A 101 -14.11 14.85 11.74
CA ALA A 101 -14.79 15.69 10.77
C ALA A 101 -16.20 15.21 10.46
N TYR A 102 -17.09 16.13 10.06
CA TYR A 102 -18.43 15.83 9.61
C TYR A 102 -18.74 16.52 8.28
N GLY A 103 -19.16 15.76 7.28
CA GLY A 103 -19.50 16.31 5.98
C GLY A 103 -20.11 15.30 5.02
N GLY A 104 -20.84 15.80 4.02
CA GLY A 104 -21.22 15.00 2.85
C GLY A 104 -20.02 14.69 1.95
N SER A 105 -20.25 14.37 0.68
CA SER A 105 -19.19 13.96 -0.26
C SER A 105 -18.01 14.94 -0.31
N MET A 106 -18.25 16.24 -0.55
CA MET A 106 -17.17 17.24 -0.67
C MET A 106 -16.38 17.42 0.64
N GLY A 107 -17.08 17.53 1.78
CA GLY A 107 -16.44 17.69 3.07
C GLY A 107 -15.60 16.48 3.46
N ALA A 108 -16.10 15.27 3.16
CA ALA A 108 -15.35 14.04 3.34
C ALA A 108 -14.09 14.02 2.46
N SER A 109 -14.20 14.33 1.16
CA SER A 109 -13.05 14.34 0.25
C SER A 109 -11.91 15.26 0.70
N ILE A 110 -12.24 16.43 1.28
CA ILE A 110 -11.22 17.36 1.82
C ILE A 110 -10.66 16.81 3.13
N ALA A 111 -11.53 16.49 4.09
CA ALA A 111 -11.13 16.10 5.43
C ALA A 111 -10.33 14.79 5.44
N THR A 112 -10.71 13.81 4.62
CA THR A 112 -10.02 12.51 4.59
C THR A 112 -8.65 12.61 3.94
N ARG A 113 -8.40 13.58 3.04
CA ARG A 113 -7.05 13.85 2.54
C ARG A 113 -6.11 14.36 3.64
N ILE A 114 -6.63 15.16 4.57
CA ILE A 114 -5.90 15.57 5.77
C ILE A 114 -5.66 14.36 6.67
N MET A 115 -6.68 13.54 6.89
CA MET A 115 -6.54 12.31 7.68
C MET A 115 -5.52 11.35 7.07
N GLN A 116 -5.50 11.22 5.75
CA GLN A 116 -4.60 10.32 5.02
C GLN A 116 -3.14 10.77 5.08
N SER A 117 -2.87 12.07 5.27
CA SER A 117 -1.50 12.57 5.43
C SER A 117 -0.95 12.38 6.85
N LEU A 118 -1.79 12.02 7.83
CA LEU A 118 -1.35 11.81 9.20
C LEU A 118 -0.81 10.38 9.38
N PRO A 119 0.25 10.19 10.20
CA PRO A 119 0.83 8.87 10.46
C PRO A 119 -0.19 7.85 10.97
N ILE A 120 0.02 6.57 10.67
CA ILE A 120 -0.75 5.47 11.22
C ILE A 120 -0.69 5.50 12.76
N GLY A 121 -1.83 5.23 13.42
CA GLY A 121 -1.98 5.28 14.87
C GLY A 121 -2.50 6.61 15.39
N VAL A 122 -2.36 7.73 14.66
CA VAL A 122 -3.04 8.98 15.01
C VAL A 122 -4.56 8.78 14.85
N PRO A 123 -5.39 9.06 15.87
CA PRO A 123 -6.83 8.96 15.78
C PRO A 123 -7.45 9.79 14.64
N LYS A 124 -8.14 9.13 13.71
CA LYS A 124 -8.82 9.74 12.55
C LYS A 124 -10.27 9.27 12.46
N PHE A 125 -11.22 10.19 12.56
CA PHE A 125 -12.64 9.84 12.60
C PHE A 125 -13.48 10.71 11.64
N MET A 126 -13.99 10.11 10.57
CA MET A 126 -14.80 10.80 9.57
C MET A 126 -16.27 10.39 9.66
N LEU A 127 -17.16 11.36 9.90
CA LEU A 127 -18.60 11.18 9.76
C LEU A 127 -19.04 11.64 8.36
N THR A 128 -19.50 10.71 7.52
CA THR A 128 -19.95 11.08 6.17
C THR A 128 -21.16 10.31 5.69
N THR A 129 -22.06 11.00 4.97
CA THR A 129 -23.19 10.37 4.28
C THR A 129 -22.76 9.40 3.19
N MET A 130 -21.49 9.39 2.80
CA MET A 130 -20.89 8.44 1.86
C MET A 130 -20.44 7.12 2.51
N ALA A 131 -20.49 6.98 3.84
CA ALA A 131 -19.93 5.83 4.54
C ALA A 131 -20.67 4.51 4.26
N SER A 132 -21.91 4.56 3.77
CA SER A 132 -22.69 3.40 3.32
C SER A 132 -22.58 3.20 1.81
N GLY A 133 -21.36 3.29 1.26
CA GLY A 133 -21.07 3.18 -0.17
C GLY A 133 -19.64 2.70 -0.42
N ASP A 134 -19.08 3.02 -1.60
CA ASP A 134 -17.65 2.83 -1.84
C ASP A 134 -16.85 3.85 -1.05
N VAL A 135 -16.07 3.35 -0.09
CA VAL A 135 -15.27 4.16 0.81
C VAL A 135 -13.77 4.12 0.50
N SER A 136 -13.36 3.38 -0.53
CA SER A 136 -11.95 3.23 -0.89
C SER A 136 -11.23 4.58 -1.14
N PRO A 137 -11.84 5.62 -1.75
CA PRO A 137 -11.15 6.90 -1.94
C PRO A 137 -11.00 7.71 -0.64
N TYR A 138 -11.84 7.45 0.36
CA TYR A 138 -11.85 8.15 1.64
C TYR A 138 -10.87 7.53 2.63
N VAL A 139 -10.83 6.19 2.72
CA VAL A 139 -9.92 5.49 3.64
C VAL A 139 -8.52 5.39 3.04
N GLY A 140 -8.43 5.09 1.73
CA GLY A 140 -7.16 4.76 1.09
C GLY A 140 -6.53 3.54 1.76
N THR A 141 -5.30 3.70 2.22
CA THR A 141 -4.48 2.70 2.92
C THR A 141 -4.21 3.09 4.38
N ARG A 142 -5.03 3.98 4.93
CA ARG A 142 -4.87 4.57 6.27
C ARG A 142 -5.92 4.03 7.24
N ASP A 143 -5.65 4.16 8.53
CA ASP A 143 -6.47 3.69 9.65
C ASP A 143 -7.62 4.66 10.01
N ILE A 144 -8.37 5.11 9.00
CA ILE A 144 -9.49 6.05 9.17
C ILE A 144 -10.75 5.32 9.60
N CYS A 145 -11.35 5.74 10.72
CA CYS A 145 -12.66 5.28 11.12
C CYS A 145 -13.76 6.08 10.40
N LEU A 146 -14.69 5.39 9.73
CA LEU A 146 -15.85 6.00 9.08
C LEU A 146 -17.14 5.69 9.84
N MET A 147 -17.96 6.71 10.06
CA MET A 147 -19.30 6.58 10.64
C MET A 147 -20.35 7.20 9.72
N TYR A 148 -21.42 6.45 9.44
CA TYR A 148 -22.57 6.98 8.72
C TYR A 148 -23.45 7.84 9.67
N PRO A 149 -23.62 9.15 9.40
CA PRO A 149 -24.30 10.08 10.30
C PRO A 149 -25.83 9.98 10.26
N ILE A 150 -26.38 9.08 9.42
CA ILE A 150 -27.81 8.90 9.08
C ILE A 150 -28.42 10.08 8.32
N ALA A 151 -28.17 11.33 8.72
CA ALA A 151 -28.72 12.53 8.10
C ALA A 151 -27.63 13.50 7.61
N GLU A 152 -27.97 14.24 6.54
CA GLU A 152 -27.05 15.16 5.84
C GLU A 152 -26.86 16.50 6.55
N ALA A 153 -27.89 17.02 7.21
CA ALA A 153 -27.87 18.34 7.83
C ALA A 153 -28.87 18.49 8.98
N GLY A 154 -28.61 19.47 9.83
CA GLY A 154 -29.42 19.91 10.95
C GLY A 154 -29.14 19.15 12.25
N LEU A 155 -29.21 19.88 13.37
CA LEU A 155 -29.15 19.31 14.72
C LEU A 155 -30.53 18.89 15.24
N ASN A 156 -30.91 17.66 14.92
CA ASN A 156 -32.12 17.01 15.42
C ASN A 156 -31.79 15.96 16.49
N LYS A 157 -32.82 15.29 17.03
CA LYS A 157 -32.66 14.26 18.08
C LYS A 157 -31.66 13.16 17.69
N VAL A 158 -31.65 12.77 16.41
CA VAL A 158 -30.78 11.69 15.88
C VAL A 158 -29.37 12.20 15.69
N THR A 159 -29.17 13.30 14.95
CA THR A 159 -27.82 13.81 14.64
C THR A 159 -27.07 14.25 15.90
N ARG A 160 -27.76 14.83 16.90
CA ARG A 160 -27.15 15.14 18.20
C ARG A 160 -26.61 13.90 18.90
N GLN A 161 -27.34 12.80 18.89
CA GLN A 161 -26.90 11.56 19.51
C GLN A 161 -25.69 10.97 18.77
N VAL A 162 -25.74 10.96 17.44
CA VAL A 162 -24.67 10.40 16.61
C VAL A 162 -23.38 11.21 16.75
N LEU A 163 -23.45 12.55 16.65
CA LEU A 163 -22.29 13.42 16.84
C LEU A 163 -21.73 13.33 18.27
N ASN A 164 -22.59 13.17 19.29
CA ASN A 164 -22.17 12.94 20.65
C ASN A 164 -21.39 11.62 20.81
N ASN A 165 -21.86 10.55 20.19
CA ASN A 165 -21.16 9.26 20.23
C ASN A 165 -19.81 9.33 19.52
N ALA A 166 -19.73 10.02 18.37
CA ALA A 166 -18.48 10.18 17.64
C ALA A 166 -17.44 11.02 18.40
N ALA A 167 -17.88 12.07 19.10
CA ALA A 167 -17.02 12.82 20.02
C ALA A 167 -16.45 11.94 21.14
N GLY A 168 -17.27 11.07 21.74
CA GLY A 168 -16.80 10.09 22.72
C GLY A 168 -15.80 9.09 22.11
N ALA A 169 -16.04 8.65 20.87
CA ALA A 169 -15.18 7.69 20.18
C ALA A 169 -13.78 8.26 19.89
N ILE A 170 -13.68 9.47 19.32
CA ILE A 170 -12.38 10.08 19.03
C ILE A 170 -11.57 10.35 20.31
N ILE A 171 -12.23 10.74 21.40
CA ILE A 171 -11.57 10.90 22.69
C ILE A 171 -11.11 9.56 23.26
N GLY A 172 -11.92 8.51 23.15
CA GLY A 172 -11.52 7.16 23.54
C GLY A 172 -10.28 6.68 22.77
N MET A 173 -10.21 6.95 21.46
CA MET A 173 -9.03 6.65 20.65
C MET A 173 -7.81 7.46 21.10
N ALA A 174 -7.96 8.78 21.30
CA ALA A 174 -6.87 9.67 21.71
C ALA A 174 -6.39 9.47 23.16
N THR A 175 -7.16 8.72 23.96
CA THR A 175 -6.82 8.39 25.36
C THR A 175 -6.61 6.90 25.57
N ALA A 176 -6.40 6.14 24.48
CA ALA A 176 -6.13 4.71 24.55
C ALA A 176 -4.97 4.44 25.53
N PRO A 177 -5.05 3.38 26.36
CA PRO A 177 -3.99 3.03 27.27
C PRO A 177 -2.66 2.85 26.54
N LYS A 178 -1.58 3.32 27.15
CA LYS A 178 -0.23 3.04 26.63
C LYS A 178 0.00 1.54 26.61
N MET A 179 0.63 1.06 25.54
CA MET A 179 1.08 -0.33 25.43
C MET A 179 2.29 -0.53 26.35
N GLU A 180 2.05 -0.96 27.59
CA GLU A 180 3.10 -1.26 28.56
C GLU A 180 3.53 -2.74 28.44
N ASN A 181 4.84 -2.99 28.59
CA ASN A 181 5.44 -4.34 28.57
C ASN A 181 5.25 -5.10 27.24
N ILE A 182 5.18 -4.40 26.11
CA ILE A 182 5.23 -5.00 24.78
C ILE A 182 6.67 -4.95 24.29
N GLU A 183 7.20 -6.10 23.88
CA GLU A 183 8.50 -6.18 23.20
C GLU A 183 8.35 -5.60 21.80
N GLU A 184 9.13 -4.56 21.49
CA GLU A 184 9.18 -3.98 20.14
C GLU A 184 10.27 -4.67 19.33
N LYS A 185 9.86 -5.46 18.33
CA LYS A 185 10.77 -6.10 17.38
C LYS A 185 10.80 -5.30 16.08
N PRO A 186 11.93 -5.28 15.34
CA PRO A 186 11.94 -4.69 14.01
C PRO A 186 10.94 -5.43 13.11
N LEU A 187 10.10 -4.68 12.39
CA LEU A 187 9.05 -5.24 11.55
C LEU A 187 9.54 -5.45 10.12
N ILE A 188 9.30 -6.64 9.59
CA ILE A 188 9.59 -7.02 8.21
C ILE A 188 8.31 -7.02 7.39
N GLY A 189 8.34 -6.32 6.26
CA GLY A 189 7.26 -6.35 5.29
C GLY A 189 7.38 -7.57 4.38
N CYS A 190 6.29 -8.28 4.13
CA CYS A 190 6.26 -9.36 3.16
C CYS A 190 5.04 -9.28 2.24
N MET A 191 5.26 -9.36 0.93
CA MET A 191 4.19 -9.32 -0.07
C MET A 191 3.79 -10.73 -0.48
N MET A 192 2.48 -11.01 -0.49
CA MET A 192 1.94 -12.34 -0.76
C MET A 192 0.80 -12.31 -1.77
N PHE A 193 0.70 -13.37 -2.57
CA PHE A 193 -0.48 -13.73 -3.35
C PHE A 193 -0.75 -15.23 -3.24
N GLY A 194 -1.98 -15.67 -3.58
CA GLY A 194 -2.39 -17.07 -3.40
C GLY A 194 -1.41 -18.08 -3.99
N VAL A 195 -0.89 -17.80 -5.20
CA VAL A 195 0.06 -18.64 -5.93
C VAL A 195 1.49 -18.67 -5.35
N THR A 196 1.76 -17.84 -4.35
CA THR A 196 3.09 -17.61 -3.73
C THR A 196 3.11 -17.94 -2.23
N THR A 197 1.96 -18.35 -1.68
CA THR A 197 1.75 -18.62 -0.25
C THR A 197 2.84 -19.51 0.37
N PRO A 198 3.26 -20.63 -0.24
CA PRO A 198 4.30 -21.47 0.35
C PRO A 198 5.63 -20.73 0.57
N CYS A 199 6.05 -19.90 -0.39
CA CYS A 199 7.28 -19.13 -0.29
C CYS A 199 7.20 -18.10 0.85
N VAL A 200 6.12 -17.31 0.86
CA VAL A 200 5.93 -16.22 1.83
C VAL A 200 5.85 -16.74 3.25
N LEU A 201 5.03 -17.78 3.52
CA LEU A 201 4.92 -18.34 4.87
C LEU A 201 6.25 -18.92 5.36
N LYS A 202 7.00 -19.58 4.46
CA LYS A 202 8.30 -20.15 4.84
C LYS A 202 9.34 -19.07 5.13
N ALA A 203 9.38 -18.00 4.34
CA ALA A 203 10.28 -16.88 4.55
C ALA A 203 9.90 -16.06 5.81
N SER A 204 8.60 -15.84 6.05
CA SER A 204 8.08 -15.20 7.27
C SER A 204 8.52 -15.95 8.51
N GLN A 205 8.30 -17.27 8.55
CA GLN A 205 8.70 -18.09 9.70
C GLN A 205 10.21 -17.99 9.98
N TYR A 206 11.05 -17.95 8.94
CA TYR A 206 12.49 -17.79 9.13
C TYR A 206 12.83 -16.44 9.80
N MET A 207 12.16 -15.35 9.42
CA MET A 207 12.38 -14.04 10.03
C MET A 207 11.84 -14.00 11.48
N GLU A 208 10.68 -14.60 11.74
CA GLU A 208 10.12 -14.73 13.09
C GLU A 208 11.06 -15.51 14.02
N ASP A 209 11.60 -16.64 13.55
CA ASP A 209 12.59 -17.45 14.29
C ASP A 209 13.88 -16.68 14.60
N LYS A 210 14.17 -15.61 13.83
CA LYS A 210 15.30 -14.71 14.03
C LYS A 210 15.00 -13.51 14.94
N GLY A 211 13.77 -13.41 15.47
CA GLY A 211 13.38 -12.37 16.42
C GLY A 211 12.81 -11.10 15.77
N TYR A 212 12.33 -11.18 14.53
CA TYR A 212 11.61 -10.11 13.86
C TYR A 212 10.09 -10.29 13.99
N ASP A 213 9.33 -9.21 13.96
CA ASP A 213 7.91 -9.28 13.63
C ASP A 213 7.75 -9.26 12.11
N VAL A 214 6.71 -9.90 11.57
CA VAL A 214 6.44 -9.92 10.13
C VAL A 214 5.00 -9.49 9.86
N ILE A 215 4.84 -8.54 8.94
CA ILE A 215 3.54 -8.16 8.38
C ILE A 215 3.42 -8.68 6.95
N ILE A 216 2.40 -9.51 6.70
CA ILE A 216 2.12 -10.07 5.39
C ILE A 216 0.96 -9.30 4.75
N ASN A 217 1.25 -8.62 3.64
CA ASN A 217 0.27 -7.89 2.86
C ASN A 217 -0.13 -8.68 1.61
N HIS A 218 -1.43 -8.79 1.36
CA HIS A 218 -1.96 -9.39 0.15
C HIS A 218 -1.77 -8.42 -1.03
N ALA A 219 -1.11 -8.84 -2.10
CA ALA A 219 -0.78 -8.06 -3.30
C ALA A 219 -2.02 -7.79 -4.18
N VAL A 220 -3.03 -7.10 -3.64
CA VAL A 220 -4.32 -6.82 -4.33
C VAL A 220 -4.47 -5.35 -4.71
N GLY A 221 -3.36 -4.68 -4.99
CA GLY A 221 -3.25 -3.24 -5.25
C GLY A 221 -3.19 -2.43 -3.96
N SER A 222 -4.17 -2.59 -3.07
CA SER A 222 -4.19 -1.90 -1.77
C SER A 222 -3.08 -2.40 -0.84
N GLY A 223 -2.72 -3.69 -0.89
CA GLY A 223 -1.66 -4.24 -0.06
C GLY A 223 -0.29 -3.68 -0.41
N GLY A 224 0.04 -3.59 -1.71
CA GLY A 224 1.27 -2.94 -2.18
C GLY A 224 1.32 -1.49 -1.78
N ARG A 225 0.26 -0.70 -2.03
CA ARG A 225 0.19 0.71 -1.60
C ARG A 225 0.39 0.86 -0.09
N SER A 226 -0.23 -0.02 0.71
CA SER A 226 -0.08 0.01 2.18
C SER A 226 1.37 -0.31 2.59
N MET A 227 2.04 -1.25 1.90
CA MET A 227 3.44 -1.58 2.16
C MET A 227 4.36 -0.39 1.86
N GLU A 228 4.19 0.28 0.72
CA GLU A 228 4.97 1.47 0.38
C GLU A 228 4.80 2.57 1.44
N GLU A 229 3.57 2.80 1.91
CA GLU A 229 3.29 3.78 2.97
C GLU A 229 3.92 3.38 4.31
N LEU A 230 3.77 2.13 4.74
CA LEU A 230 4.37 1.65 5.99
C LEU A 230 5.90 1.78 5.99
N ILE A 231 6.53 1.59 4.83
CA ILE A 231 7.97 1.83 4.67
C ILE A 231 8.30 3.32 4.83
N ARG A 232 7.54 4.21 4.18
CA ARG A 232 7.77 5.67 4.27
C ARG A 232 7.49 6.25 5.65
N ASP A 233 6.52 5.70 6.36
CA ASP A 233 6.18 6.03 7.74
C ASP A 233 7.23 5.47 8.74
N GLY A 234 8.17 4.64 8.29
CA GLY A 234 9.28 4.13 9.11
C GLY A 234 8.94 2.92 9.97
N PHE A 235 7.80 2.25 9.74
CA PHE A 235 7.44 1.03 10.46
C PHE A 235 8.28 -0.18 10.01
N ILE A 236 8.64 -0.24 8.73
CA ILE A 236 9.29 -1.40 8.12
C ILE A 236 10.82 -1.24 8.14
N ALA A 237 11.51 -2.19 8.78
CA ALA A 237 12.97 -2.24 8.84
C ALA A 237 13.61 -2.86 7.60
N GLY A 238 12.90 -3.76 6.91
CA GLY A 238 13.32 -4.41 5.68
C GLY A 238 12.15 -5.13 5.01
N VAL A 239 12.26 -5.40 3.71
CA VAL A 239 11.15 -5.97 2.94
C VAL A 239 11.55 -7.22 2.15
N LEU A 240 10.74 -8.28 2.30
CA LEU A 240 10.68 -9.45 1.43
C LEU A 240 9.57 -9.21 0.41
N ASP A 241 9.92 -8.53 -0.68
CA ASP A 241 8.99 -8.25 -1.76
C ASP A 241 8.91 -9.44 -2.73
N ILE A 242 8.40 -10.57 -2.20
CA ILE A 242 8.34 -11.86 -2.89
C ILE A 242 7.38 -11.82 -4.07
N THR A 243 6.30 -11.02 -3.93
CA THR A 243 5.17 -11.03 -4.84
C THR A 243 4.89 -9.64 -5.39
N THR A 244 5.35 -9.40 -6.60
CA THR A 244 5.36 -8.07 -7.26
C THR A 244 4.34 -7.94 -8.39
N HIS A 245 3.38 -8.87 -8.51
CA HIS A 245 2.47 -8.90 -9.66
C HIS A 245 1.61 -7.65 -9.86
N GLU A 246 1.40 -6.85 -8.80
CA GLU A 246 0.68 -5.57 -8.87
C GLU A 246 1.31 -4.61 -9.90
N ILE A 247 2.61 -4.75 -10.19
CA ILE A 247 3.30 -4.01 -11.27
C ILE A 247 2.78 -4.46 -12.64
N GLY A 248 2.61 -5.77 -12.84
CA GLY A 248 2.08 -6.33 -14.09
C GLY A 248 0.64 -5.89 -14.32
N ASP A 249 -0.20 -5.95 -13.30
CA ASP A 249 -1.58 -5.48 -13.36
C ASP A 249 -1.66 -3.98 -13.72
N GLU A 250 -0.86 -3.13 -13.07
CA GLU A 250 -0.80 -1.69 -13.38
C GLU A 250 -0.39 -1.42 -14.83
N MET A 251 0.62 -2.13 -15.34
CA MET A 251 1.14 -1.93 -16.69
C MET A 251 0.22 -2.48 -17.79
N LEU A 252 -0.55 -3.53 -17.49
CA LEU A 252 -1.26 -4.32 -18.49
C LEU A 252 -2.80 -4.20 -18.38
N GLY A 253 -3.30 -3.39 -17.45
CA GLY A 253 -4.72 -3.13 -17.27
C GLY A 253 -5.46 -4.18 -16.46
N GLY A 254 -4.75 -4.87 -15.55
CA GLY A 254 -5.35 -5.71 -14.53
C GLY A 254 -6.02 -4.88 -13.42
N VAL A 255 -6.82 -5.55 -12.58
CA VAL A 255 -7.65 -4.88 -11.56
C VAL A 255 -6.96 -4.72 -10.21
N LEU A 256 -5.77 -5.30 -10.03
CA LEU A 256 -5.01 -5.32 -8.77
C LEU A 256 -3.74 -4.47 -8.84
N GLY A 257 -3.74 -3.39 -9.62
CA GLY A 257 -2.63 -2.44 -9.70
C GLY A 257 -2.41 -1.67 -8.40
N ALA A 258 -1.13 -1.46 -8.04
CA ALA A 258 -0.71 -0.71 -6.85
C ALA A 258 -0.22 0.71 -7.17
N GLY A 259 -0.43 1.20 -8.39
CA GLY A 259 0.00 2.53 -8.82
C GLY A 259 1.49 2.64 -9.16
N GLU A 260 1.87 3.81 -9.67
CA GLU A 260 3.22 4.07 -10.22
C GLU A 260 4.35 3.95 -9.19
N ASP A 261 4.06 4.15 -7.90
CA ASP A 261 5.05 4.12 -6.82
C ASP A 261 5.35 2.71 -6.31
N ARG A 262 4.69 1.66 -6.80
CA ARG A 262 4.96 0.30 -6.37
C ARG A 262 6.43 -0.07 -6.57
N MET A 263 7.05 -0.66 -5.53
CA MET A 263 8.46 -1.04 -5.44
C MET A 263 9.43 0.15 -5.46
N THR A 264 9.10 1.28 -4.81
CA THR A 264 9.98 2.46 -4.75
C THR A 264 10.39 2.85 -3.34
N ALA A 265 9.50 2.68 -2.35
CA ALA A 265 9.69 3.19 -1.00
C ALA A 265 10.93 2.60 -0.33
N ALA A 266 11.15 1.29 -0.44
CA ALA A 266 12.33 0.67 0.17
C ALA A 266 13.64 1.23 -0.41
N GLY A 267 13.65 1.47 -1.72
CA GLY A 267 14.79 2.05 -2.41
C GLY A 267 15.03 3.51 -2.02
N ASP A 268 13.97 4.31 -1.93
CA ASP A 268 14.03 5.72 -1.56
C ASP A 268 14.43 5.94 -0.10
N MET A 269 13.90 5.11 0.80
CA MET A 269 14.17 5.16 2.24
C MET A 269 15.50 4.48 2.61
N GLY A 270 16.14 3.78 1.67
CA GLY A 270 17.43 3.13 1.87
C GLY A 270 17.38 1.90 2.78
N ILE A 271 16.21 1.31 3.00
CA ILE A 271 16.09 0.08 3.80
C ILE A 271 16.43 -1.16 2.95
N PRO A 272 16.91 -2.25 3.57
CA PRO A 272 17.12 -3.53 2.90
C PRO A 272 15.88 -4.05 2.16
N GLN A 273 16.06 -4.49 0.91
CA GLN A 273 15.00 -5.14 0.14
C GLN A 273 15.51 -6.39 -0.60
N VAL A 274 14.75 -7.46 -0.51
CA VAL A 274 14.93 -8.67 -1.33
C VAL A 274 13.65 -8.88 -2.13
N VAL A 275 13.77 -8.79 -3.45
CA VAL A 275 12.66 -8.79 -4.40
C VAL A 275 12.66 -10.10 -5.19
N ALA A 276 11.49 -10.65 -5.47
CA ALA A 276 11.31 -11.76 -6.42
C ALA A 276 10.14 -11.47 -7.37
N PRO A 277 10.10 -12.10 -8.56
CA PRO A 277 9.08 -11.82 -9.57
C PRO A 277 7.76 -12.57 -9.33
N GLY A 278 7.39 -12.83 -8.07
CA GLY A 278 6.27 -13.69 -7.74
C GLY A 278 4.94 -13.19 -8.31
N GLY A 279 4.21 -14.10 -8.94
CA GLY A 279 2.91 -13.81 -9.56
C GLY A 279 2.95 -12.93 -10.83
N LEU A 280 4.12 -12.42 -11.25
CA LEU A 280 4.25 -11.62 -12.49
C LEU A 280 3.98 -12.43 -13.77
N ASP A 281 3.71 -13.72 -13.63
CA ASP A 281 3.21 -14.61 -14.67
C ASP A 281 1.71 -14.44 -14.94
N LEU A 282 0.99 -13.63 -14.15
CA LEU A 282 -0.47 -13.44 -14.21
C LEU A 282 -0.89 -11.96 -14.28
N ILE A 283 -1.93 -11.70 -15.07
CA ILE A 283 -2.73 -10.46 -15.08
C ILE A 283 -4.08 -10.78 -14.44
N ASN A 284 -4.51 -10.00 -13.46
CA ASN A 284 -5.71 -10.31 -12.69
C ASN A 284 -6.92 -9.51 -13.15
N PHE A 285 -8.06 -10.19 -13.25
CA PHE A 285 -9.35 -9.62 -13.58
C PHE A 285 -10.44 -10.11 -12.64
N GLY A 286 -11.62 -9.52 -12.76
CA GLY A 286 -12.83 -9.99 -12.10
C GLY A 286 -13.35 -11.34 -12.65
N PRO A 287 -14.67 -11.57 -12.58
CA PRO A 287 -15.30 -12.76 -13.14
C PRO A 287 -14.91 -12.96 -14.62
N ARG A 288 -14.94 -14.21 -15.10
CA ARG A 288 -14.49 -14.54 -16.47
C ARG A 288 -15.12 -13.68 -17.57
N ASN A 289 -16.37 -13.25 -17.42
CA ASN A 289 -17.09 -12.42 -18.40
C ASN A 289 -16.68 -10.94 -18.38
N THR A 290 -15.87 -10.50 -17.42
CA THR A 290 -15.30 -9.15 -17.36
C THR A 290 -13.88 -9.08 -17.92
N VAL A 291 -13.27 -10.21 -18.27
CA VAL A 291 -11.94 -10.25 -18.90
C VAL A 291 -12.04 -9.60 -20.29
N PRO A 292 -11.18 -8.61 -20.63
CA PRO A 292 -11.21 -7.98 -21.94
C PRO A 292 -11.05 -8.98 -23.08
N GLU A 293 -11.84 -8.81 -24.14
CA GLU A 293 -11.91 -9.73 -25.29
C GLU A 293 -10.53 -10.02 -25.91
N LYS A 294 -9.66 -8.99 -25.99
CA LYS A 294 -8.29 -9.14 -26.46
C LYS A 294 -7.55 -10.27 -25.74
N PHE A 295 -7.60 -10.30 -24.41
CA PHE A 295 -6.88 -11.30 -23.62
C PHE A 295 -7.47 -12.70 -23.79
N ILE A 296 -8.79 -12.81 -23.97
CA ILE A 296 -9.45 -14.09 -24.26
C ILE A 296 -9.00 -14.66 -25.61
N GLN A 297 -8.83 -13.82 -26.63
CA GLN A 297 -8.38 -14.25 -27.96
C GLN A 297 -6.89 -14.68 -27.99
N GLU A 298 -6.11 -14.27 -26.99
CA GLU A 298 -4.69 -14.60 -26.89
C GLU A 298 -4.41 -15.87 -26.07
N THR A 299 -5.41 -16.50 -25.45
CA THR A 299 -5.18 -17.59 -24.46
C THR A 299 -4.57 -18.85 -25.03
N ASP A 300 -4.66 -19.06 -26.35
CA ASP A 300 -4.06 -20.20 -27.04
C ASP A 300 -2.55 -20.01 -27.30
N GLN A 301 -2.01 -18.81 -27.06
CA GLN A 301 -0.58 -18.54 -27.21
C GLN A 301 0.21 -19.16 -26.03
N PRO A 302 1.44 -19.62 -26.26
CA PRO A 302 2.29 -20.15 -25.19
C PRO A 302 2.44 -19.14 -24.04
N GLY A 303 2.07 -19.56 -22.83
CA GLY A 303 2.20 -18.76 -21.60
C GLY A 303 1.08 -17.75 -21.37
N ARG A 304 0.05 -17.72 -22.23
CA ARG A 304 -1.15 -16.87 -22.12
C ARG A 304 -2.37 -17.58 -21.54
N GLY A 305 -2.19 -18.76 -20.94
CA GLY A 305 -3.31 -19.58 -20.49
C GLY A 305 -4.23 -18.85 -19.52
N LEU A 306 -5.51 -19.20 -19.60
CA LEU A 306 -6.57 -18.69 -18.73
C LEU A 306 -6.63 -19.51 -17.45
N TYR A 307 -6.62 -18.84 -16.30
CA TYR A 307 -6.83 -19.47 -15.01
C TYR A 307 -8.07 -18.88 -14.33
N VAL A 308 -9.16 -19.66 -14.32
CA VAL A 308 -10.37 -19.29 -13.56
C VAL A 308 -10.16 -19.72 -12.10
N HIS A 309 -9.66 -18.80 -11.28
CA HIS A 309 -9.34 -19.09 -9.88
C HIS A 309 -10.60 -19.38 -9.06
N ASN A 310 -11.62 -18.52 -9.20
CA ASN A 310 -12.92 -18.67 -8.55
C ASN A 310 -14.00 -17.90 -9.36
N PRO A 311 -15.29 -17.93 -8.96
CA PRO A 311 -16.35 -17.23 -9.69
C PRO A 311 -16.15 -15.70 -9.82
N THR A 312 -15.33 -15.10 -8.96
CA THR A 312 -15.09 -13.66 -8.89
C THR A 312 -13.75 -13.23 -9.49
N VAL A 313 -12.81 -14.17 -9.69
CA VAL A 313 -11.43 -13.86 -10.10
C VAL A 313 -10.99 -14.78 -11.23
N THR A 314 -10.52 -14.16 -12.31
CA THR A 314 -9.90 -14.84 -13.46
C THR A 314 -8.57 -14.19 -13.76
N CYS A 315 -7.55 -15.01 -13.97
CA CYS A 315 -6.21 -14.56 -14.32
C CYS A 315 -5.89 -14.97 -15.76
N VAL A 316 -5.09 -14.15 -16.45
CA VAL A 316 -4.56 -14.45 -17.79
C VAL A 316 -3.05 -14.42 -17.71
N GLY A 317 -2.37 -15.38 -18.34
CA GLY A 317 -0.92 -15.40 -18.36
C GLY A 317 -0.30 -14.16 -19.02
N VAL A 318 0.84 -13.71 -18.50
CA VAL A 318 1.62 -12.62 -19.09
C VAL A 318 2.45 -13.15 -20.27
N SER A 319 2.41 -12.45 -21.39
CA SER A 319 3.15 -12.84 -22.61
C SER A 319 4.66 -12.62 -22.45
N LEU A 320 5.43 -13.25 -23.34
CA LEU A 320 6.88 -13.09 -23.38
C LEU A 320 7.36 -11.67 -23.72
N GLU A 321 6.57 -10.90 -24.47
CA GLU A 321 6.88 -9.49 -24.77
C GLU A 321 6.58 -8.59 -23.57
N GLU A 322 5.42 -8.79 -22.94
CA GLU A 322 5.04 -8.00 -21.77
C GLU A 322 5.97 -8.27 -20.59
N ILE A 323 6.40 -9.51 -20.36
CA ILE A 323 7.31 -9.78 -19.26
C ILE A 323 8.69 -9.14 -19.47
N TYR A 324 9.15 -9.06 -20.73
CA TYR A 324 10.36 -8.33 -21.06
C TYR A 324 10.21 -6.86 -20.64
N ARG A 325 9.10 -6.22 -21.01
CA ARG A 325 8.80 -4.81 -20.64
C ARG A 325 8.67 -4.61 -19.13
N ILE A 326 8.08 -5.56 -18.41
CA ILE A 326 8.03 -5.55 -16.94
C ILE A 326 9.44 -5.62 -16.35
N GLY A 327 10.34 -6.44 -16.93
CA GLY A 327 11.74 -6.50 -16.54
C GLY A 327 12.46 -5.16 -16.71
N GLU A 328 12.26 -4.47 -17.83
CA GLU A 328 12.78 -3.11 -18.03
C GLU A 328 12.23 -2.14 -16.98
N HIS A 329 10.92 -2.20 -16.70
CA HIS A 329 10.27 -1.33 -15.72
C HIS A 329 10.80 -1.55 -14.29
N MET A 330 10.95 -2.81 -13.87
CA MET A 330 11.51 -3.13 -12.55
C MET A 330 12.98 -2.74 -12.44
N ALA A 331 13.78 -2.90 -13.51
CA ALA A 331 15.16 -2.43 -13.53
C ALA A 331 15.27 -0.92 -13.31
N VAL A 332 14.40 -0.11 -13.94
CA VAL A 332 14.38 1.35 -13.74
C VAL A 332 14.20 1.72 -12.26
N LYS A 333 13.31 1.02 -11.55
CA LYS A 333 13.05 1.25 -10.12
C LYS A 333 14.23 0.80 -9.26
N LEU A 334 14.73 -0.42 -9.45
CA LEU A 334 15.87 -0.96 -8.69
C LEU A 334 17.17 -0.16 -8.90
N ASN A 335 17.38 0.37 -10.11
CA ASN A 335 18.51 1.26 -10.41
C ASN A 335 18.51 2.54 -9.54
N ARG A 336 17.36 2.95 -9.00
CA ARG A 336 17.24 4.11 -8.10
C ARG A 336 17.41 3.75 -6.62
N ALA A 337 17.40 2.48 -6.25
CA ALA A 337 17.48 2.05 -4.85
C ALA A 337 18.78 2.50 -4.18
N GLN A 338 18.66 3.08 -2.98
CA GLN A 338 19.79 3.63 -2.23
C GLN A 338 20.34 2.63 -1.19
N GLY A 339 19.49 1.74 -0.67
CA GLY A 339 19.85 0.70 0.30
C GLY A 339 20.33 -0.60 -0.35
N PRO A 340 20.75 -1.61 0.45
CA PRO A 340 21.03 -2.95 -0.05
C PRO A 340 19.81 -3.55 -0.75
N SER A 341 19.99 -4.03 -1.98
CA SER A 341 18.91 -4.55 -2.82
C SER A 341 19.35 -5.80 -3.57
N VAL A 342 18.55 -6.86 -3.47
CA VAL A 342 18.72 -8.06 -4.28
C VAL A 342 17.43 -8.36 -5.04
N LEU A 343 17.55 -8.63 -6.34
CA LEU A 343 16.51 -9.27 -7.12
C LEU A 343 16.86 -10.75 -7.29
N ALA A 344 16.17 -11.63 -6.56
CA ALA A 344 16.33 -13.07 -6.64
C ALA A 344 15.31 -13.66 -7.63
N ILE A 345 15.78 -14.32 -8.68
CA ILE A 345 14.94 -14.82 -9.78
C ILE A 345 14.93 -16.35 -9.74
N PRO A 346 13.80 -16.97 -9.38
CA PRO A 346 13.63 -18.41 -9.47
C PRO A 346 13.41 -18.80 -10.94
N MET A 347 14.39 -19.48 -11.55
CA MET A 347 14.40 -19.78 -12.99
C MET A 347 13.38 -20.85 -13.39
N ARG A 348 12.86 -21.63 -12.44
CA ARG A 348 11.92 -22.74 -12.70
C ARG A 348 10.45 -22.39 -12.47
N GLY A 349 10.13 -21.10 -12.32
CA GLY A 349 8.75 -20.58 -12.24
C GLY A 349 8.45 -19.74 -11.00
N TRP A 350 7.44 -18.88 -11.12
CA TRP A 350 7.18 -17.76 -10.20
C TRP A 350 5.90 -17.90 -9.36
N GLY A 351 5.33 -19.09 -9.30
CA GLY A 351 4.13 -19.38 -8.53
C GLY A 351 3.44 -20.64 -9.02
N ALA A 352 2.37 -21.03 -8.33
CA ALA A 352 1.62 -22.25 -8.63
C ALA A 352 1.15 -22.35 -10.09
N CYS A 353 0.90 -21.24 -10.78
CA CYS A 353 0.45 -21.28 -12.18
C CYS A 353 1.58 -21.45 -13.20
N ASP A 354 2.85 -21.28 -12.81
CA ASP A 354 4.04 -21.39 -13.66
C ASP A 354 4.87 -22.62 -13.26
N LEU A 355 4.25 -23.80 -13.32
CA LEU A 355 4.86 -25.08 -12.97
C LEU A 355 4.88 -26.04 -14.16
N ALA A 356 5.99 -26.75 -14.35
CA ALA A 356 6.14 -27.74 -15.42
C ALA A 356 5.20 -28.93 -15.28
N GLU A 357 4.92 -29.35 -14.04
CA GLU A 357 4.07 -30.47 -13.69
C GLU A 357 3.23 -30.11 -12.46
N ALA A 358 2.14 -30.83 -12.25
CA ALA A 358 1.30 -30.65 -11.06
C ALA A 358 2.03 -31.05 -9.79
N ASP A 359 2.05 -30.15 -8.82
CA ASP A 359 2.64 -30.35 -7.50
C ASP A 359 1.82 -29.57 -6.47
N ILE A 360 1.08 -30.31 -5.64
CA ILE A 360 0.18 -29.75 -4.62
C ILE A 360 0.97 -29.01 -3.54
N GLU A 361 2.18 -29.47 -3.22
CA GLU A 361 3.04 -28.83 -2.21
C GLU A 361 3.55 -27.48 -2.71
N LEU A 362 3.73 -27.34 -4.04
CA LEU A 362 4.05 -26.07 -4.69
C LEU A 362 2.81 -25.25 -5.08
N GLY A 363 1.61 -25.74 -4.72
CA GLY A 363 0.33 -25.02 -4.82
C GLY A 363 -0.52 -25.32 -6.07
N TRP A 364 -0.10 -26.24 -6.95
CA TRP A 364 -0.82 -26.55 -8.19
C TRP A 364 -1.37 -27.97 -8.21
N ALA A 365 -2.70 -28.08 -8.13
CA ALA A 365 -3.43 -29.35 -8.18
C ALA A 365 -4.08 -29.63 -9.55
N GLY A 366 -3.65 -28.93 -10.60
CA GLY A 366 -4.23 -29.07 -11.94
C GLY A 366 -3.94 -30.42 -12.61
N PRO A 367 -4.58 -30.71 -13.74
CA PRO A 367 -4.43 -31.99 -14.45
C PRO A 367 -3.08 -32.17 -15.19
N GLY A 368 -2.20 -31.16 -15.14
CA GLY A 368 -0.92 -31.14 -15.87
C GLY A 368 -0.09 -29.92 -15.45
N SER A 369 0.72 -29.40 -16.36
CA SER A 369 1.47 -28.16 -16.14
C SER A 369 0.54 -27.02 -15.71
N GLY A 370 1.10 -26.04 -15.03
CA GLY A 370 0.43 -24.78 -14.77
C GLY A 370 -0.03 -24.11 -16.07
N PRO A 371 -1.13 -23.34 -16.06
CA PRO A 371 -1.76 -22.80 -17.26
C PRO A 371 -0.86 -21.80 -17.99
N VAL A 372 0.12 -21.22 -17.30
CA VAL A 372 1.02 -20.22 -17.87
C VAL A 372 2.46 -20.73 -18.03
N TRP A 373 2.69 -22.00 -17.74
CA TRP A 373 4.00 -22.63 -17.91
C TRP A 373 4.38 -22.74 -19.39
N VAL A 374 5.63 -22.35 -19.69
CA VAL A 374 6.27 -22.59 -20.97
C VAL A 374 7.74 -22.92 -20.72
N ALA A 375 8.18 -24.10 -21.18
CA ALA A 375 9.57 -24.51 -21.06
C ALA A 375 10.48 -23.73 -22.03
N ASP A 376 11.69 -23.37 -21.57
CA ASP A 376 12.73 -22.87 -22.47
C ASP A 376 13.25 -23.98 -23.40
N PRO A 377 13.40 -23.73 -24.71
CA PRO A 377 13.90 -24.76 -25.64
C PRO A 377 15.33 -25.24 -25.37
N GLY A 378 16.19 -24.41 -24.77
CA GLY A 378 17.58 -24.73 -24.47
C GLY A 378 17.79 -25.36 -23.09
N GLN A 379 16.93 -25.04 -22.13
CA GLN A 379 16.93 -25.53 -20.75
C GLN A 379 15.49 -25.85 -20.34
N PRO A 380 14.93 -27.02 -20.69
CA PRO A 380 13.49 -27.31 -20.52
C PRO A 380 12.96 -27.26 -19.08
N GLN A 381 13.84 -27.31 -18.09
CA GLN A 381 13.51 -27.14 -16.68
C GLN A 381 13.31 -25.67 -16.27
N TRP A 382 13.68 -24.71 -17.12
CA TRP A 382 13.48 -23.28 -16.89
C TRP A 382 12.21 -22.78 -17.55
N SER A 383 11.57 -21.84 -16.88
CA SER A 383 10.46 -21.07 -17.43
C SER A 383 11.01 -20.14 -18.51
N LEU A 384 10.49 -20.23 -19.73
CA LEU A 384 10.84 -19.34 -20.84
C LEU A 384 10.58 -17.87 -20.46
N ARG A 385 9.57 -17.61 -19.62
CA ARG A 385 9.29 -16.30 -19.05
C ARG A 385 10.45 -15.77 -18.21
N SER A 386 11.04 -16.62 -17.37
CA SER A 386 12.23 -16.27 -16.58
C SER A 386 13.39 -15.89 -17.49
N VAL A 387 13.62 -16.65 -18.56
CA VAL A 387 14.68 -16.36 -19.54
C VAL A 387 14.47 -15.00 -20.21
N ARG A 388 13.25 -14.68 -20.65
CA ARG A 388 12.93 -13.38 -21.29
C ARG A 388 13.02 -12.21 -20.31
N TYR A 389 12.62 -12.41 -19.06
CA TYR A 389 12.77 -11.42 -18.00
C TYR A 389 14.25 -11.12 -17.70
N VAL A 390 15.08 -12.15 -17.59
CA VAL A 390 16.53 -12.01 -17.40
C VAL A 390 17.19 -11.29 -18.58
N GLU A 391 16.75 -11.56 -19.82
CA GLU A 391 17.20 -10.83 -21.01
C GLU A 391 16.96 -9.32 -20.88
N ALA A 392 15.75 -8.91 -20.47
CA ALA A 392 15.41 -7.50 -20.25
C ALA A 392 16.29 -6.85 -19.17
N LEU A 393 16.47 -7.55 -18.04
CA LEU A 393 17.30 -7.07 -16.93
C LEU A 393 18.76 -6.91 -17.35
N ARG A 394 19.32 -7.86 -18.10
CA ARG A 394 20.70 -7.75 -18.61
C ARG A 394 20.92 -6.47 -19.41
N ASN A 395 19.90 -5.99 -20.12
CA ASN A 395 19.99 -4.78 -20.93
C ASN A 395 19.76 -3.48 -20.12
N SER A 396 19.10 -3.57 -18.96
CA SER A 396 18.54 -2.39 -18.28
C SER A 396 19.06 -2.15 -16.87
N ILE A 397 19.56 -3.19 -16.17
CA ILE A 397 20.00 -3.08 -14.78
C ILE A 397 21.43 -2.55 -14.67
N ASP A 398 21.68 -1.64 -13.73
CA ASP A 398 23.01 -1.10 -13.48
C ASP A 398 23.85 -2.09 -12.68
N ARG A 399 24.70 -2.82 -13.41
CA ARG A 399 25.58 -3.85 -12.84
C ARG A 399 26.74 -3.26 -12.04
N ASN A 400 27.03 -1.96 -12.15
CA ASN A 400 28.13 -1.32 -11.45
C ASN A 400 27.76 -0.88 -10.03
N LYS A 401 26.46 -0.84 -9.69
CA LYS A 401 26.02 -0.54 -8.32
C LYS A 401 26.46 -1.63 -7.36
N GLU A 402 27.19 -1.23 -6.32
CA GLU A 402 27.67 -2.16 -5.28
C GLU A 402 26.54 -2.61 -4.35
N ASN A 403 25.49 -1.80 -4.19
CA ASN A 403 24.34 -2.08 -3.35
C ASN A 403 23.21 -2.85 -4.06
N LEU A 404 23.38 -3.22 -5.35
CA LEU A 404 22.36 -3.91 -6.14
C LEU A 404 22.92 -5.17 -6.79
N GLU A 405 22.26 -6.30 -6.56
CA GLU A 405 22.60 -7.59 -7.18
C GLU A 405 21.38 -8.27 -7.77
N VAL A 406 21.56 -8.91 -8.93
CA VAL A 406 20.59 -9.86 -9.49
C VAL A 406 21.15 -11.26 -9.32
N ILE A 407 20.38 -12.13 -8.68
CA ILE A 407 20.78 -13.52 -8.42
C ILE A 407 19.80 -14.45 -9.12
N LEU A 408 20.31 -15.25 -10.05
CA LEU A 408 19.54 -16.30 -10.71
C LEU A 408 19.62 -17.59 -9.89
N VAL A 409 18.49 -18.17 -9.53
CA VAL A 409 18.42 -19.37 -8.70
C VAL A 409 17.74 -20.50 -9.48
N ASP A 410 18.40 -21.65 -9.61
CA ASP A 410 17.88 -22.83 -10.31
C ASP A 410 16.84 -23.60 -9.47
N LYS A 411 15.80 -22.88 -9.04
CA LYS A 411 14.71 -23.35 -8.19
C LYS A 411 13.37 -22.79 -8.69
N HIS A 412 12.28 -23.43 -8.27
CA HIS A 412 10.94 -22.86 -8.38
C HIS A 412 10.67 -22.01 -7.13
N MET A 413 9.91 -20.92 -7.28
CA MET A 413 9.69 -19.97 -6.18
C MET A 413 9.12 -20.58 -4.91
N ASN A 414 8.16 -21.51 -5.03
CA ASN A 414 7.52 -22.16 -3.88
C ASN A 414 8.35 -23.28 -3.25
N GLN A 415 9.56 -23.55 -3.75
CA GLN A 415 10.47 -24.50 -3.08
C GLN A 415 11.00 -23.87 -1.78
N PRO A 416 10.99 -24.58 -0.64
CA PRO A 416 11.41 -24.03 0.65
C PRO A 416 12.81 -23.43 0.66
N GLU A 417 13.74 -23.98 -0.12
CA GLU A 417 15.12 -23.50 -0.20
C GLU A 417 15.22 -22.11 -0.82
N PHE A 418 14.35 -21.78 -1.79
CA PHE A 418 14.29 -20.44 -2.37
C PHE A 418 13.77 -19.43 -1.35
N ALA A 419 12.70 -19.78 -0.62
CA ALA A 419 12.14 -18.95 0.44
C ALA A 419 13.14 -18.67 1.57
N VAL A 420 13.85 -19.70 2.02
CA VAL A 420 14.91 -19.56 3.03
C VAL A 420 16.04 -18.69 2.50
N PHE A 421 16.45 -18.88 1.25
CA PHE A 421 17.51 -18.04 0.66
C PHE A 421 17.13 -16.56 0.60
N MET A 422 15.89 -16.22 0.23
CA MET A 422 15.41 -14.83 0.27
C MET A 422 15.46 -14.23 1.68
N ALA A 423 15.02 -14.99 2.68
CA ALA A 423 15.04 -14.55 4.08
C ALA A 423 16.47 -14.44 4.65
N GLU A 424 17.37 -15.36 4.27
CA GLU A 424 18.79 -15.30 4.59
C GLU A 424 19.43 -14.01 4.05
N LEU A 425 19.19 -13.69 2.77
CA LEU A 425 19.68 -12.45 2.16
C LEU A 425 19.22 -11.22 2.93
N LEU A 426 17.94 -11.15 3.30
CA LEU A 426 17.42 -10.00 4.04
C LEU A 426 18.01 -9.90 5.45
N SER A 427 18.10 -11.02 6.18
CA SER A 427 18.74 -11.08 7.49
C SER A 427 20.19 -10.60 7.42
N GLU A 428 20.95 -11.01 6.41
CA GLU A 428 22.32 -10.56 6.21
C GLU A 428 22.44 -9.07 5.90
N MET A 429 21.50 -8.50 5.15
CA MET A 429 21.47 -7.05 4.89
C MET A 429 21.15 -6.27 6.16
N LEU A 430 20.17 -6.71 6.96
CA LEU A 430 19.80 -6.10 8.24
C LEU A 430 20.97 -6.15 9.24
N GLU A 431 21.76 -7.22 9.20
CA GLU A 431 22.95 -7.39 10.05
C GLU A 431 24.21 -6.72 9.47
N GLY A 432 24.14 -6.08 8.30
CA GLY A 432 25.28 -5.43 7.64
C GLY A 432 26.36 -6.41 7.13
N ARG A 433 26.02 -7.70 6.99
CA ARG A 433 26.92 -8.76 6.53
C ARG A 433 26.83 -9.03 5.03
N TRP A 434 25.71 -8.66 4.39
CA TRP A 434 25.52 -8.88 2.96
C TRP A 434 26.52 -8.06 2.12
N LYS A 435 27.06 -8.71 1.08
CA LYS A 435 27.88 -8.06 0.04
C LYS A 435 27.53 -8.66 -1.32
N LYS A 436 27.50 -7.82 -2.35
CA LYS A 436 27.32 -8.25 -3.74
C LYS A 436 28.30 -9.36 -4.10
N GLY A 437 27.81 -10.46 -4.67
CA GLY A 437 28.58 -11.61 -5.11
C GLY A 437 28.93 -12.62 -4.01
N SER A 438 28.58 -12.36 -2.75
CA SER A 438 28.91 -13.24 -1.60
C SER A 438 28.32 -14.65 -1.72
N HIS A 439 27.22 -14.82 -2.45
CA HIS A 439 26.53 -16.10 -2.63
C HIS A 439 26.87 -16.83 -3.94
N SER A 440 27.73 -16.28 -4.79
CA SER A 440 28.07 -16.84 -6.13
C SER A 440 28.62 -18.28 -6.14
N HIS A 441 29.03 -18.82 -4.99
CA HIS A 441 29.57 -20.16 -4.82
C HIS A 441 28.51 -21.24 -4.56
N ARG A 442 27.25 -20.86 -4.34
CA ARG A 442 26.18 -21.83 -4.09
C ARG A 442 25.88 -22.65 -5.35
N PRO A 443 25.63 -23.97 -5.21
CA PRO A 443 25.44 -24.85 -6.37
C PRO A 443 24.15 -24.58 -7.16
N ASP A 444 23.17 -23.93 -6.53
CA ASP A 444 21.89 -23.55 -7.11
C ASP A 444 21.88 -22.14 -7.73
N ILE A 445 22.99 -21.38 -7.63
CA ILE A 445 23.11 -20.06 -8.23
C ILE A 445 23.70 -20.15 -9.64
N ILE A 446 23.02 -19.50 -10.58
CA ILE A 446 23.41 -19.45 -12.00
C ILE A 446 24.08 -18.09 -12.27
N PRO A 447 25.14 -18.05 -13.11
CA PRO A 447 25.74 -16.78 -13.53
C PRO A 447 24.72 -15.85 -14.22
N PHE A 448 24.60 -14.62 -13.72
CA PHE A 448 23.74 -13.58 -14.29
C PHE A 448 24.25 -13.03 -15.62
#